data_AF-A0A0Q2R6J9-F1
#
_entry.id   AF-A0A0Q2R6J9-F1
#
_cell.length_a   1.000
_cell.length_b   1.000
_cell.length_c   1.000
_cell.angle_alpha   90.00
_cell.angle_beta   90.00
_cell.angle_gamma   90.00
#
_symmetry.space_group_name_H-M   'P 1'
#
loop_
_entity.id
_entity.type
_entity.pdbx_description
1 polymer ?
#
loop_
_entity_poly.entity_id
_entity_poly.type
_entity_poly.pdbx_seq_one_letter_code
_entity_poly.pdbx_strand_id
1 'polypeptide(L)'
;MTTPPPVTATEPVAPPSVPPLAADLDAGLRRLKLAAVRRTAPEVLITAKTQRWTPEEVLRTLVETELAARDASNVVNRLKAAAFPVPKTLDSFDVAASSIQPKVFDYLSSLEWVRAQHNLAIIGPAGTGKSHTLIGLGTAAIHAGHKVRYFTAADLIETLYRGLADNTVGKIIESLLRVDLIILDELGFAPLDDTGTQLLFRLVAGAYERRSLAIGSHWPFEQWGRFLPEQTTAVSILDRLLHHATVVITDGDSYRMKDAKHRKERPTPT
;
A
#
# COMPACT_ATOMS: atom_id res chain seq x y z
N MET A 1 -13.02 63.12 -47.86
CA MET A 1 -12.59 62.38 -46.67
C MET A 1 -13.82 61.71 -46.09
N THR A 2 -14.04 60.43 -46.41
CA THR A 2 -15.24 59.68 -46.05
C THR A 2 -14.80 58.55 -45.12
N THR A 3 -15.19 58.63 -43.86
CA THR A 3 -14.81 57.69 -42.79
C THR A 3 -15.58 56.37 -42.96
N PRO A 4 -14.95 55.20 -42.85
CA PRO A 4 -15.65 53.92 -42.93
C PRO A 4 -16.45 53.63 -41.64
N PRO A 5 -17.49 52.78 -41.70
CA PRO A 5 -18.31 52.45 -40.54
C PRO A 5 -17.54 51.50 -39.58
N PRO A 6 -17.89 51.48 -38.28
CA PRO A 6 -17.23 50.62 -37.31
C PRO A 6 -17.65 49.16 -37.53
N VAL A 7 -16.67 48.27 -37.52
CA VAL A 7 -16.86 46.83 -37.53
C VAL A 7 -17.39 46.43 -36.16
N THR A 8 -18.61 45.91 -36.12
CA THR A 8 -19.22 45.35 -34.91
C THR A 8 -18.39 44.15 -34.45
N ALA A 9 -17.67 44.30 -33.34
CA ALA A 9 -16.95 43.21 -32.71
C ALA A 9 -17.97 42.18 -32.21
N THR A 10 -17.94 40.98 -32.80
CA THR A 10 -18.65 39.81 -32.26
C THR A 10 -18.03 39.45 -30.91
N GLU A 11 -18.81 39.61 -29.84
CA GLU A 11 -18.46 39.13 -28.51
C GLU A 11 -18.21 37.61 -28.55
N PRO A 12 -17.16 37.11 -27.85
CA PRO A 12 -16.92 35.69 -27.75
C PRO A 12 -18.05 35.04 -26.93
N VAL A 13 -18.84 34.19 -27.59
CA VAL A 13 -19.85 33.35 -26.94
C VAL A 13 -19.16 32.44 -25.93
N ALA A 14 -19.39 32.69 -24.63
CA ALA A 14 -18.95 31.82 -23.56
C ALA A 14 -19.40 30.37 -23.84
N PRO A 15 -18.57 29.35 -23.57
CA PRO A 15 -18.98 27.96 -23.79
C PRO A 15 -20.28 27.69 -23.01
N PRO A 16 -21.26 26.98 -23.59
CA PRO A 16 -22.54 26.75 -22.96
C PRO A 16 -22.31 26.05 -21.62
N SER A 17 -22.74 26.68 -20.53
CA SER A 17 -22.66 26.11 -19.19
C SER A 17 -23.49 24.83 -19.14
N VAL A 18 -22.85 23.72 -18.73
CA VAL A 18 -23.50 22.42 -18.58
C VAL A 18 -24.70 22.56 -17.62
N PRO A 19 -25.95 22.32 -18.06
CA PRO A 19 -27.13 22.42 -17.19
C PRO A 19 -27.04 21.47 -15.98
N PRO A 20 -27.41 21.94 -14.78
CA PRO A 20 -27.38 21.11 -13.58
C PRO A 20 -28.40 19.97 -13.64
N LEU A 21 -28.20 18.93 -12.83
CA LEU A 21 -29.19 17.87 -12.65
C LEU A 21 -30.47 18.43 -12.00
N ALA A 22 -31.59 17.75 -12.24
CA ALA A 22 -32.82 17.99 -11.50
C ALA A 22 -32.59 17.80 -9.99
N ALA A 23 -33.22 18.64 -9.17
CA ALA A 23 -32.93 18.72 -7.73
C ALA A 23 -33.23 17.42 -6.97
N ASP A 24 -34.28 16.70 -7.37
CA ASP A 24 -34.66 15.40 -6.85
C ASP A 24 -33.60 14.33 -7.16
N LEU A 25 -33.07 14.33 -8.39
CA LEU A 25 -32.00 13.43 -8.80
C LEU A 25 -30.69 13.73 -8.05
N ASP A 26 -30.28 15.00 -7.92
CA ASP A 26 -29.09 15.37 -7.14
C ASP A 26 -29.18 14.89 -5.69
N ALA A 27 -30.34 15.14 -5.04
CA ALA A 27 -30.60 14.71 -3.68
C ALA A 27 -30.56 13.18 -3.54
N GLY A 28 -31.13 12.45 -4.51
CA GLY A 28 -31.08 10.99 -4.58
C GLY A 28 -29.65 10.45 -4.68
N LEU A 29 -28.84 10.99 -5.60
CA LEU A 29 -27.44 10.60 -5.78
C LEU A 29 -26.60 10.90 -4.54
N ARG A 30 -26.88 12.01 -3.85
CA ARG A 30 -26.22 12.36 -2.58
C ARG A 30 -26.55 11.34 -1.48
N ARG A 31 -27.82 10.94 -1.36
CA ARG A 31 -28.29 9.94 -0.37
C ARG A 31 -27.68 8.56 -0.64
N LEU A 32 -27.52 8.18 -1.91
CA LEU A 32 -26.89 6.93 -2.33
C LEU A 32 -25.35 6.97 -2.29
N LYS A 33 -24.75 8.12 -1.96
CA LYS A 33 -23.29 8.34 -1.98
C LYS A 33 -22.67 8.05 -3.36
N LEU A 34 -23.34 8.48 -4.42
CA LEU A 34 -22.88 8.38 -5.82
C LEU A 34 -22.24 9.71 -6.24
N ALA A 35 -21.13 10.05 -5.58
CA ALA A 35 -20.55 11.38 -5.68
C ALA A 35 -19.92 11.67 -7.05
N ALA A 36 -19.36 10.67 -7.71
CA ALA A 36 -18.76 10.83 -9.03
C ALA A 36 -19.86 10.96 -10.09
N VAL A 37 -20.88 10.09 -10.04
CA VAL A 37 -22.08 10.22 -10.91
C VAL A 37 -22.68 11.60 -10.79
N ARG A 38 -22.89 12.09 -9.57
CA ARG A 38 -23.50 13.40 -9.34
C ARG A 38 -22.71 14.54 -9.98
N ARG A 39 -21.37 14.44 -10.01
CA ARG A 39 -20.49 15.44 -10.60
C ARG A 39 -20.44 15.35 -12.13
N THR A 40 -20.43 14.15 -12.71
CA THR A 40 -20.19 13.95 -14.15
C THR A 40 -21.47 13.75 -14.96
N ALA A 41 -22.58 13.35 -14.34
CA ALA A 41 -23.83 13.09 -15.04
C ALA A 41 -24.34 14.24 -15.92
N PRO A 42 -24.25 15.53 -15.53
CA PRO A 42 -24.61 16.63 -16.41
C PRO A 42 -23.92 16.58 -17.79
N GLU A 43 -22.61 16.35 -17.82
CA GLU A 43 -21.81 16.27 -19.05
C GLU A 43 -22.08 14.98 -19.82
N VAL A 44 -22.22 13.86 -19.11
CA VAL A 44 -22.53 12.55 -19.71
C VAL A 44 -23.90 12.59 -20.39
N LEU A 45 -24.91 13.21 -19.79
CA LEU A 45 -26.25 13.32 -20.38
C LEU A 45 -26.27 14.19 -21.65
N ILE A 46 -25.44 15.23 -21.73
CA ILE A 46 -25.29 16.04 -22.96
C ILE A 46 -24.62 15.19 -24.04
N THR A 47 -23.50 14.55 -23.71
CA THR A 47 -22.76 13.68 -24.63
C THR A 47 -23.65 12.58 -25.17
N ALA A 48 -24.42 11.93 -24.28
CA ALA A 48 -25.36 10.87 -24.63
C ALA A 48 -26.45 11.35 -25.61
N LYS A 49 -26.98 12.56 -25.41
CA LYS A 49 -27.96 13.15 -26.35
C LYS A 49 -27.32 13.45 -27.71
N THR A 50 -26.14 14.08 -27.73
CA THR A 50 -25.43 14.45 -28.96
C THR A 50 -25.01 13.23 -29.77
N GLN A 51 -24.50 12.20 -29.10
CA GLN A 51 -24.02 10.96 -29.72
C GLN A 51 -25.10 9.87 -29.85
N ARG A 52 -26.34 10.15 -29.41
CA ARG A 52 -27.48 9.22 -29.45
C ARG A 52 -27.21 7.88 -28.76
N TRP A 53 -26.62 7.93 -27.58
CA TRP A 53 -26.41 6.73 -26.76
C TRP A 53 -27.75 6.10 -26.36
N THR A 54 -27.76 4.77 -26.32
CA THR A 54 -28.82 3.98 -25.71
C THR A 54 -28.87 4.19 -24.19
N PRO A 55 -30.02 3.93 -23.54
CA PRO A 55 -30.12 4.03 -22.08
C PRO A 55 -29.08 3.17 -21.34
N GLU A 56 -28.75 2.00 -21.87
CA GLU A 56 -27.75 1.11 -21.29
C GLU A 56 -26.33 1.70 -21.32
N GLU A 57 -25.95 2.37 -22.41
CA GLU A 57 -24.63 3.03 -22.54
C GLU A 57 -24.47 4.18 -21.54
N VAL A 58 -25.54 4.94 -21.31
CA VAL A 58 -25.56 5.99 -20.27
C VAL A 58 -25.37 5.37 -18.90
N LEU A 59 -26.18 4.36 -18.55
CA LEU A 59 -26.09 3.69 -17.25
C LEU A 59 -24.71 3.07 -17.03
N ARG A 60 -24.17 2.40 -18.05
CA ARG A 60 -22.83 1.80 -18.03
C ARG A 60 -21.77 2.85 -17.72
N THR A 61 -21.75 3.95 -18.46
CA THR A 61 -20.76 5.03 -18.29
C THR A 61 -20.81 5.63 -16.89
N LEU A 62 -22.01 5.90 -16.36
CA LEU A 62 -22.18 6.46 -15.01
C LEU A 62 -21.73 5.47 -13.93
N VAL A 63 -22.09 4.19 -14.07
CA VAL A 63 -21.69 3.14 -13.13
C VAL A 63 -20.18 2.94 -13.15
N GLU A 64 -19.56 2.83 -14.33
CA GLU A 64 -18.12 2.68 -14.48
C GLU A 64 -17.37 3.88 -13.90
N THR A 65 -17.87 5.11 -14.11
CA THR A 65 -17.29 6.32 -13.52
C THR A 65 -17.30 6.27 -11.99
N GLU A 66 -18.41 5.82 -11.39
CA GLU A 66 -18.52 5.70 -9.93
C GLU A 66 -17.63 4.59 -9.37
N LEU A 67 -17.59 3.42 -10.03
CA LEU A 67 -16.73 2.32 -9.64
C LEU A 67 -15.26 2.75 -9.67
N ALA A 68 -14.81 3.37 -10.75
CA ALA A 68 -13.44 3.88 -10.88
C ALA A 68 -13.11 4.91 -9.78
N ALA A 69 -14.03 5.82 -9.47
CA ALA A 69 -13.83 6.81 -8.40
C ALA A 69 -13.77 6.17 -7.00
N ARG A 70 -14.60 5.14 -6.76
CA ARG A 70 -14.60 4.38 -5.50
C ARG A 70 -13.33 3.55 -5.35
N ASP A 71 -12.88 2.89 -6.40
CA ASP A 71 -11.65 2.09 -6.39
C ASP A 71 -10.42 2.98 -6.15
N ALA A 72 -10.33 4.13 -6.83
CA ALA A 72 -9.30 5.12 -6.58
C ALA A 72 -9.32 5.61 -5.12
N SER A 73 -10.50 5.93 -4.59
CA SER A 73 -10.66 6.35 -3.19
C SER A 73 -10.26 5.26 -2.20
N ASN A 74 -10.63 4.00 -2.48
CA ASN A 74 -10.29 2.85 -1.66
C ASN A 74 -8.78 2.62 -1.62
N VAL A 75 -8.10 2.71 -2.77
CA VAL A 75 -6.64 2.62 -2.85
C VAL A 75 -5.97 3.70 -2.01
N VAL A 76 -6.40 4.97 -2.15
CA VAL A 76 -5.86 6.08 -1.34
C VAL A 76 -6.06 5.85 0.16
N ASN A 77 -7.25 5.39 0.55
CA ASN A 77 -7.57 5.12 1.95
C ASN A 77 -6.74 3.95 2.51
N ARG A 78 -6.56 2.88 1.72
CA ARG A 78 -5.72 1.73 2.10
C ARG A 78 -4.24 2.10 2.18
N LEU A 79 -3.72 2.91 1.25
CA LEU A 79 -2.35 3.44 1.31
C LEU A 79 -2.11 4.25 2.58
N LYS A 80 -3.05 5.14 2.94
CA LYS A 80 -2.99 5.89 4.19
C LYS A 80 -3.04 4.96 5.41
N ALA A 81 -3.94 3.99 5.41
CA ALA A 81 -4.08 3.03 6.51
C ALA A 81 -2.85 2.11 6.66
N ALA A 82 -2.17 1.79 5.56
CA ALA A 82 -0.97 0.96 5.57
C ALA A 82 0.20 1.62 6.31
N ALA A 83 0.26 2.96 6.35
CA ALA A 83 1.24 3.75 7.08
C ALA A 83 2.70 3.45 6.66
N PHE A 84 2.95 3.30 5.35
CA PHE A 84 4.32 3.16 4.84
C PHE A 84 5.16 4.40 5.15
N PRO A 85 6.44 4.24 5.54
CA PRO A 85 7.31 5.37 5.89
C PRO A 85 7.68 6.19 4.66
N VAL A 86 7.78 5.54 3.50
CA VAL A 86 8.07 6.16 2.20
C VAL A 86 7.28 5.47 1.10
N PRO A 87 6.83 6.20 0.06
CA PRO A 87 6.19 5.57 -1.09
C PRO A 87 7.24 4.79 -1.89
N LYS A 88 6.99 3.49 -2.11
CA LYS A 88 7.79 2.62 -2.98
C LYS A 88 6.87 1.70 -3.78
N THR A 89 7.29 1.43 -5.02
CA THR A 89 6.59 0.53 -5.96
C THR A 89 7.57 -0.54 -6.46
N LEU A 90 7.02 -1.66 -6.94
CA LEU A 90 7.82 -2.71 -7.57
C LEU A 90 8.50 -2.21 -8.85
N ASP A 91 7.85 -1.35 -9.63
CA ASP A 91 8.42 -0.79 -10.86
C ASP A 91 9.68 0.05 -10.63
N SER A 92 9.81 0.64 -9.44
CA SER A 92 10.99 1.41 -9.03
C SER A 92 12.12 0.54 -8.46
N PHE A 93 11.92 -0.78 -8.36
CA PHE A 93 12.90 -1.71 -7.85
C PHE A 93 13.74 -2.28 -8.99
N ASP A 94 15.05 -2.05 -8.93
CA ASP A 94 15.98 -2.63 -9.89
C ASP A 94 16.27 -4.09 -9.52
N VAL A 95 15.51 -5.02 -10.12
CA VAL A 95 15.68 -6.46 -9.92
C VAL A 95 17.04 -6.94 -10.41
N ALA A 96 17.59 -6.34 -11.48
CA ALA A 96 18.88 -6.75 -12.04
C ALA A 96 20.05 -6.37 -11.12
N ALA A 97 19.92 -5.31 -10.34
CA ALA A 97 20.89 -4.90 -9.32
C ALA A 97 20.66 -5.56 -7.95
N SER A 98 19.61 -6.37 -7.80
CA SER A 98 19.29 -7.09 -6.56
C SER A 98 19.78 -8.53 -6.60
N SER A 99 20.05 -9.11 -5.43
CA SER A 99 20.34 -10.53 -5.27
C SER A 99 19.08 -11.41 -5.27
N ILE A 100 17.89 -10.80 -5.29
CA ILE A 100 16.62 -11.53 -5.37
C ILE A 100 16.49 -12.16 -6.76
N GLN A 101 16.32 -13.48 -6.81
CA GLN A 101 16.17 -14.19 -8.07
C GLN A 101 14.92 -13.72 -8.84
N PRO A 102 14.99 -13.47 -10.16
CA PRO A 102 13.86 -12.97 -10.95
C PRO A 102 12.59 -13.82 -10.80
N LYS A 103 12.71 -15.15 -10.84
CA LYS A 103 11.56 -16.06 -10.65
C LYS A 103 10.88 -15.90 -9.30
N VAL A 104 11.66 -15.66 -8.24
CA VAL A 104 11.12 -15.43 -6.90
C VAL A 104 10.44 -14.06 -6.88
N PHE A 105 11.04 -13.04 -7.47
CA PHE A 105 10.44 -11.71 -7.58
C PHE A 105 9.11 -11.76 -8.34
N ASP A 106 9.03 -12.48 -9.46
CA ASP A 106 7.81 -12.67 -10.24
C ASP A 106 6.71 -13.36 -9.42
N TYR A 107 7.06 -14.43 -8.70
CA TYR A 107 6.14 -15.11 -7.78
C TYR A 107 5.64 -14.18 -6.68
N LEU A 108 6.53 -13.40 -6.04
CA LEU A 108 6.12 -12.46 -4.99
C LEU A 108 5.21 -11.35 -5.55
N SER A 109 5.49 -10.88 -6.76
CA SER A 109 4.72 -9.87 -7.47
C SER A 109 3.34 -10.35 -7.90
N SER A 110 3.13 -11.67 -8.05
CA SER A 110 1.80 -12.25 -8.32
C SER A 110 0.84 -12.11 -7.15
N LEU A 111 1.36 -11.92 -5.93
CA LEU A 111 0.62 -11.85 -4.67
C LEU A 111 -0.18 -13.12 -4.33
N GLU A 112 0.04 -14.23 -5.04
CA GLU A 112 -0.62 -15.51 -4.76
C GLU A 112 -0.33 -15.99 -3.34
N TRP A 113 0.89 -15.76 -2.85
CA TRP A 113 1.30 -16.05 -1.48
C TRP A 113 0.45 -15.31 -0.42
N VAL A 114 -0.03 -14.09 -0.71
CA VAL A 114 -0.93 -13.35 0.20
C VAL A 114 -2.30 -14.01 0.27
N ARG A 115 -2.81 -14.48 -0.88
CA ARG A 115 -4.10 -15.19 -0.96
C ARG A 115 -4.04 -16.56 -0.30
N ALA A 116 -2.91 -17.24 -0.44
CA ALA A 116 -2.62 -18.52 0.20
C ALA A 116 -2.29 -18.39 1.69
N GLN A 117 -2.27 -17.16 2.25
CA GLN A 117 -1.92 -16.90 3.65
C GLN A 117 -0.52 -17.40 4.02
N HIS A 118 0.39 -17.44 3.04
CA HIS A 118 1.79 -17.73 3.26
C HIS A 118 2.52 -16.49 3.72
N ASN A 119 3.62 -16.69 4.43
CA ASN A 119 4.50 -15.63 4.91
C ASN A 119 5.62 -15.36 3.90
N LEU A 120 6.23 -14.18 4.01
CA LEU A 120 7.44 -13.79 3.31
C LEU A 120 8.48 -13.40 4.36
N ALA A 121 9.70 -13.91 4.23
CA ALA A 121 10.81 -13.44 5.04
C ALA A 121 11.98 -13.01 4.17
N ILE A 122 12.35 -11.74 4.25
CA ILE A 122 13.52 -11.20 3.56
C ILE A 122 14.63 -10.94 4.58
N ILE A 123 15.74 -11.65 4.42
CA ILE A 123 16.86 -11.64 5.36
C ILE A 123 18.10 -11.10 4.66
N GLY A 124 18.89 -10.25 5.33
CA GLY A 124 20.19 -9.85 4.82
C GLY A 124 20.68 -8.48 5.30
N PRO A 125 21.89 -8.06 4.90
CA PRO A 125 22.53 -6.84 5.36
C PRO A 125 21.73 -5.55 5.12
N ALA A 126 22.06 -4.48 5.83
CA ALA A 126 21.40 -3.19 5.63
C ALA A 126 21.67 -2.65 4.20
N GLY A 127 20.62 -2.14 3.56
CA GLY A 127 20.72 -1.52 2.23
C GLY A 127 20.63 -2.47 1.04
N THR A 128 20.35 -3.76 1.23
CA THR A 128 20.15 -4.75 0.14
C THR A 128 18.76 -4.72 -0.51
N GLY A 129 17.93 -3.71 -0.20
CA GLY A 129 16.61 -3.53 -0.83
C GLY A 129 15.42 -4.13 -0.07
N LYS A 130 15.62 -4.84 1.06
CA LYS A 130 14.55 -5.51 1.82
C LYS A 130 13.31 -4.63 2.09
N SER A 131 13.49 -3.48 2.73
CA SER A 131 12.40 -2.54 3.02
C SER A 131 11.72 -2.02 1.76
N HIS A 132 12.49 -1.79 0.68
CA HIS A 132 11.92 -1.37 -0.60
C HIS A 132 11.04 -2.48 -1.17
N THR A 133 11.51 -3.73 -1.20
CA THR A 133 10.75 -4.88 -1.69
C THR A 133 9.48 -5.08 -0.85
N LEU A 134 9.57 -5.03 0.47
CA LEU A 134 8.41 -5.17 1.37
C LEU A 134 7.36 -4.09 1.13
N ILE A 135 7.77 -2.81 1.07
CA ILE A 135 6.85 -1.70 0.80
C ILE A 135 6.28 -1.81 -0.62
N GLY A 136 7.11 -2.16 -1.61
CA GLY A 136 6.67 -2.34 -3.00
C GLY A 136 5.61 -3.43 -3.14
N LEU A 137 5.81 -4.59 -2.51
CA LEU A 137 4.83 -5.67 -2.45
C LEU A 137 3.56 -5.24 -1.71
N GLY A 138 3.70 -4.50 -0.61
CA GLY A 138 2.56 -3.93 0.12
C GLY A 138 1.74 -2.97 -0.74
N THR A 139 2.41 -2.09 -1.49
CA THR A 139 1.77 -1.17 -2.45
C THR A 139 1.03 -1.95 -3.54
N ALA A 140 1.68 -2.94 -4.15
CA ALA A 140 1.06 -3.81 -5.15
C ALA A 140 -0.17 -4.54 -4.59
N ALA A 141 -0.08 -5.05 -3.37
CA ALA A 141 -1.20 -5.70 -2.68
C ALA A 141 -2.39 -4.76 -2.48
N ILE A 142 -2.15 -3.49 -2.11
CA ILE A 142 -3.22 -2.49 -1.97
C ILE A 142 -3.91 -2.21 -3.31
N HIS A 143 -3.13 -2.09 -4.40
CA HIS A 143 -3.67 -1.92 -5.74
C HIS A 143 -4.49 -3.14 -6.19
N ALA A 144 -4.09 -4.35 -5.77
CA ALA A 144 -4.85 -5.59 -5.98
C ALA A 144 -6.07 -5.74 -5.05
N GLY A 145 -6.36 -4.77 -4.19
CA GLY A 145 -7.54 -4.74 -3.33
C GLY A 145 -7.33 -5.20 -1.89
N HIS A 146 -6.12 -5.65 -1.53
CA HIS A 146 -5.81 -6.14 -0.19
C HIS A 146 -5.65 -4.99 0.82
N LYS A 147 -6.00 -5.27 2.07
CA LYS A 147 -5.72 -4.40 3.22
C LYS A 147 -4.34 -4.74 3.75
N VAL A 148 -3.49 -3.73 3.89
CA VAL A 148 -2.10 -3.90 4.33
C VAL A 148 -1.83 -3.02 5.54
N ARG A 149 -0.95 -3.47 6.44
CA ARG A 149 -0.36 -2.65 7.50
C ARG A 149 1.15 -2.81 7.52
N TYR A 150 1.86 -1.72 7.69
CA TYR A 150 3.30 -1.68 7.88
C TYR A 150 3.62 -1.23 9.31
N PHE A 151 4.63 -1.87 9.89
CA PHE A 151 5.28 -1.45 11.12
C PHE A 151 6.77 -1.73 11.02
N THR A 152 7.60 -0.88 11.63
CA THR A 152 8.88 -1.38 12.13
C THR A 152 8.62 -2.27 13.34
N ALA A 153 9.51 -3.22 13.61
CA ALA A 153 9.38 -4.07 14.81
C ALA A 153 9.30 -3.23 16.09
N ALA A 154 10.08 -2.15 16.19
CA ALA A 154 10.05 -1.22 17.31
C ALA A 154 8.67 -0.54 17.47
N ASP A 155 8.11 0.02 16.39
CA ASP A 155 6.81 0.72 16.43
C ASP A 155 5.66 -0.21 16.81
N LEU A 156 5.69 -1.47 16.32
CA LEU A 156 4.70 -2.48 16.70
C LEU A 156 4.76 -2.73 18.21
N ILE A 157 5.96 -2.99 18.73
CA ILE A 157 6.15 -3.31 20.15
C ILE A 157 5.75 -2.12 21.02
N GLU A 158 6.13 -0.89 20.66
CA GLU A 158 5.68 0.33 21.37
C GLU A 158 4.15 0.46 21.36
N THR A 159 3.52 0.18 20.21
CA THR A 159 2.05 0.20 20.09
C THR A 159 1.39 -0.83 21.01
N LEU A 160 1.93 -2.04 21.07
CA LEU A 160 1.42 -3.10 21.95
C LEU A 160 1.71 -2.79 23.44
N TYR A 161 2.82 -2.13 23.76
CA TYR A 161 3.12 -1.64 25.12
C TYR A 161 2.13 -0.60 25.61
N ARG A 162 1.81 0.40 24.77
CA ARG A 162 0.76 1.37 25.10
C ARG A 162 -0.58 0.68 25.30
N GLY A 163 -0.88 -0.32 24.47
CA GLY A 163 -2.04 -1.18 24.60
C GLY A 163 -2.09 -1.99 25.91
N LEU A 164 -0.94 -2.25 26.53
CA LEU A 164 -0.88 -2.96 27.81
C LEU A 164 -1.32 -2.04 28.96
N ALA A 165 -0.94 -0.77 28.91
CA ALA A 165 -1.28 0.22 29.93
C ALA A 165 -2.79 0.56 29.98
N ASP A 166 -3.48 0.49 28.84
CA ASP A 166 -4.92 0.78 28.73
C ASP A 166 -5.79 -0.47 28.51
N ASN A 167 -5.20 -1.67 28.61
CA ASN A 167 -5.86 -2.96 28.42
C ASN A 167 -6.53 -3.13 27.03
N THR A 168 -5.90 -2.61 25.97
CA THR A 168 -6.38 -2.70 24.59
C THR A 168 -5.56 -3.61 23.67
N VAL A 169 -4.50 -4.29 24.16
CA VAL A 169 -3.67 -5.22 23.36
C VAL A 169 -4.50 -6.17 22.49
N GLY A 170 -5.53 -6.81 23.08
CA GLY A 170 -6.39 -7.74 22.35
C GLY A 170 -7.11 -7.08 21.17
N LYS A 171 -7.66 -5.87 21.38
CA LYS A 171 -8.34 -5.09 20.33
C LYS A 171 -7.37 -4.67 19.22
N ILE A 172 -6.14 -4.30 19.58
CA ILE A 172 -5.09 -3.94 18.61
C ILE A 172 -4.77 -5.15 17.72
N ILE A 173 -4.48 -6.31 18.33
CA ILE A 173 -4.18 -7.54 17.60
C ILE A 173 -5.37 -7.94 16.73
N GLU A 174 -6.59 -7.95 17.25
CA GLU A 174 -7.79 -8.24 16.45
C GLU A 174 -7.96 -7.30 15.26
N SER A 175 -7.66 -6.00 15.43
CA SER A 175 -7.69 -5.05 14.33
C SER A 175 -6.61 -5.35 13.28
N LEU A 176 -5.42 -5.78 13.70
CA LEU A 176 -4.36 -6.20 12.77
C LEU A 176 -4.78 -7.48 12.03
N LEU A 177 -5.41 -8.43 12.69
CA LEU A 177 -5.91 -9.66 12.06
C LEU A 177 -7.10 -9.45 11.11
N ARG A 178 -7.60 -8.23 10.93
CA ARG A 178 -8.61 -7.88 9.91
C ARG A 178 -8.00 -7.44 8.57
N VAL A 179 -6.70 -7.22 8.53
CA VAL A 179 -5.98 -6.89 7.29
C VAL A 179 -5.44 -8.16 6.66
N ASP A 180 -5.16 -8.15 5.36
CA ASP A 180 -4.77 -9.34 4.61
C ASP A 180 -3.25 -9.60 4.71
N LEU A 181 -2.46 -8.52 4.79
CA LEU A 181 -0.99 -8.57 4.89
C LEU A 181 -0.47 -7.62 5.98
N ILE A 182 0.34 -8.15 6.89
CA ILE A 182 1.05 -7.36 7.91
C ILE A 182 2.55 -7.42 7.60
N ILE A 183 3.16 -6.25 7.38
CA ILE A 183 4.58 -6.09 7.12
C ILE A 183 5.26 -5.66 8.42
N LEU A 184 6.27 -6.43 8.85
CA LEU A 184 7.13 -6.15 10.00
C LEU A 184 8.56 -5.97 9.53
N ASP A 185 9.00 -4.74 9.42
CA ASP A 185 10.35 -4.40 8.95
C ASP A 185 11.31 -4.17 10.13
N GLU A 186 12.61 -4.15 9.84
CA GLU A 186 13.68 -3.87 10.81
C GLU A 186 13.69 -4.80 12.03
N LEU A 187 13.22 -6.03 11.87
CA LEU A 187 13.22 -7.01 12.94
C LEU A 187 14.66 -7.37 13.34
N GLY A 188 14.91 -7.36 14.65
CA GLY A 188 16.23 -7.64 15.22
C GLY A 188 17.22 -6.47 15.19
N PHE A 189 16.79 -5.25 14.86
CA PHE A 189 17.62 -4.05 14.98
C PHE A 189 17.81 -3.61 16.44
N ALA A 190 16.79 -3.79 17.27
CA ALA A 190 16.83 -3.56 18.72
C ALA A 190 16.47 -4.85 19.48
N PRO A 191 17.15 -5.16 20.60
CA PRO A 191 16.75 -6.27 21.45
C PRO A 191 15.39 -6.01 22.08
N LEU A 192 14.55 -7.04 22.13
CA LEU A 192 13.30 -7.04 22.88
C LEU A 192 13.55 -7.53 24.31
N ASP A 193 12.68 -7.13 25.22
CA ASP A 193 12.56 -7.75 26.52
C ASP A 193 11.53 -8.89 26.50
N ASP A 194 11.34 -9.56 27.63
CA ASP A 194 10.44 -10.72 27.73
C ASP A 194 9.00 -10.35 27.38
N THR A 195 8.53 -9.20 27.85
CA THR A 195 7.17 -8.72 27.57
C THR A 195 7.00 -8.39 26.08
N GLY A 196 7.95 -7.70 25.46
CA GLY A 196 7.94 -7.42 24.02
C GLY A 196 7.93 -8.70 23.19
N THR A 197 8.70 -9.71 23.60
CA THR A 197 8.75 -11.02 22.95
C THR A 197 7.42 -11.76 23.03
N GLN A 198 6.77 -11.76 24.20
CA GLN A 198 5.43 -12.33 24.37
C GLN A 198 4.38 -11.58 23.52
N LEU A 199 4.46 -10.25 23.43
CA LEU A 199 3.56 -9.46 22.61
C LEU A 199 3.72 -9.77 21.12
N LEU A 200 4.96 -9.88 20.63
CA LEU A 200 5.24 -10.31 19.26
C LEU A 200 4.70 -11.72 19.01
N PHE A 201 4.96 -12.65 19.92
CA PHE A 201 4.44 -14.02 19.83
C PHE A 201 2.92 -14.06 19.72
N ARG A 202 2.19 -13.26 20.51
CA ARG A 202 0.72 -13.19 20.44
C ARG A 202 0.23 -12.75 19.06
N LEU A 203 0.90 -11.79 18.42
CA LEU A 203 0.57 -11.38 17.05
C LEU A 203 0.84 -12.52 16.05
N VAL A 204 2.05 -13.10 16.10
CA VAL A 204 2.47 -14.18 15.18
C VAL A 204 1.55 -15.39 15.31
N ALA A 205 1.25 -15.82 16.54
CA ALA A 205 0.33 -16.92 16.81
C ALA A 205 -1.10 -16.61 16.36
N GLY A 206 -1.56 -15.35 16.49
CA GLY A 206 -2.88 -14.94 16.02
C GLY A 206 -2.99 -14.90 14.49
N ALA A 207 -1.90 -14.62 13.79
CA ALA A 207 -1.80 -14.53 12.33
C ALA A 207 -1.55 -15.87 11.65
N TYR A 208 -0.92 -16.83 12.35
CA TYR A 208 -0.61 -18.16 11.86
C TYR A 208 -1.81 -18.84 11.17
N GLU A 209 -1.62 -19.31 9.93
CA GLU A 209 -2.64 -19.94 9.06
C GLU A 209 -3.91 -19.09 8.83
N ARG A 210 -3.85 -17.79 9.09
CA ARG A 210 -4.99 -16.88 8.96
C ARG A 210 -4.66 -15.65 8.15
N ARG A 211 -3.43 -15.14 8.26
CA ARG A 211 -2.94 -13.92 7.62
C ARG A 211 -1.49 -14.05 7.21
N SER A 212 -1.14 -13.39 6.12
CA SER A 212 0.23 -13.30 5.67
C SER A 212 1.03 -12.29 6.49
N LEU A 213 2.19 -12.71 6.95
CA LEU A 213 3.21 -11.85 7.53
C LEU A 213 4.36 -11.71 6.55
N ALA A 214 4.81 -10.47 6.32
CA ALA A 214 6.02 -10.20 5.57
C ALA A 214 7.06 -9.55 6.47
N ILE A 215 8.19 -10.23 6.69
CA ILE A 215 9.20 -9.80 7.65
C ILE A 215 10.49 -9.36 6.94
N GLY A 216 11.10 -8.30 7.45
CA GLY A 216 12.44 -7.85 7.08
C GLY A 216 13.38 -7.96 8.27
N SER A 217 14.47 -8.72 8.16
CA SER A 217 15.47 -8.85 9.23
C SER A 217 16.90 -8.72 8.72
N HIS A 218 17.77 -8.16 9.55
CA HIS A 218 19.22 -8.16 9.32
C HIS A 218 19.85 -9.51 9.67
N TRP A 219 19.29 -10.19 10.67
CA TRP A 219 19.88 -11.39 11.24
C TRP A 219 19.28 -12.67 10.62
N PRO A 220 20.13 -13.64 10.25
CA PRO A 220 19.69 -15.00 9.97
C PRO A 220 18.89 -15.58 11.14
N PHE A 221 17.95 -16.49 10.86
CA PHE A 221 17.03 -17.04 11.88
C PHE A 221 17.77 -17.70 13.05
N GLU A 222 18.90 -18.33 12.78
CA GLU A 222 19.77 -18.97 13.78
C GLU A 222 20.31 -17.97 14.82
N GLN A 223 20.32 -16.67 14.47
CA GLN A 223 20.81 -15.59 15.31
C GLN A 223 19.70 -14.76 15.96
N TRP A 224 18.43 -15.17 15.82
CA TRP A 224 17.32 -14.43 16.42
C TRP A 224 17.32 -14.43 17.95
N GLY A 225 17.99 -15.41 18.57
CA GLY A 225 18.28 -15.40 20.02
C GLY A 225 19.12 -14.22 20.49
N ARG A 226 19.69 -13.40 19.59
CA ARG A 226 20.40 -12.15 19.94
C ARG A 226 19.47 -11.02 20.38
N PHE A 227 18.24 -11.03 19.88
CA PHE A 227 17.26 -9.97 20.15
C PHE A 227 15.97 -10.50 20.78
N LEU A 228 15.79 -11.82 20.82
CA LEU A 228 14.72 -12.50 21.56
C LEU A 228 15.34 -13.16 22.80
N PRO A 229 15.09 -12.63 24.02
CA PRO A 229 15.73 -13.11 25.25
C PRO A 229 15.31 -14.53 25.60
N GLU A 230 14.05 -14.90 25.34
CA GLU A 230 13.50 -16.20 25.69
C GLU A 230 13.54 -17.15 24.47
N GLN A 231 14.39 -18.17 24.55
CA GLN A 231 14.71 -19.06 23.43
C GLN A 231 13.52 -19.92 22.99
N THR A 232 12.67 -20.40 23.91
CA THR A 232 11.56 -21.28 23.55
C THR A 232 10.45 -20.52 22.80
N THR A 233 10.19 -19.27 23.15
CA THR A 233 9.29 -18.36 22.45
C THR A 233 9.89 -17.95 21.12
N ALA A 234 11.21 -17.69 21.04
CA ALA A 234 11.88 -17.41 19.77
C ALA A 234 11.71 -18.57 18.77
N VAL A 235 11.96 -19.81 19.21
CA VAL A 235 11.73 -21.01 18.40
C VAL A 235 10.26 -21.14 18.00
N SER A 236 9.33 -20.88 18.93
CA SER A 236 7.88 -20.95 18.66
C SER A 236 7.39 -19.89 17.67
N ILE A 237 8.01 -18.71 17.66
CA ILE A 237 7.78 -17.64 16.68
C ILE A 237 8.29 -18.10 15.31
N LEU A 238 9.53 -18.58 15.24
CA LEU A 238 10.16 -19.02 14.00
C LEU A 238 9.41 -20.19 13.35
N ASP A 239 9.03 -21.18 14.14
CA ASP A 239 8.25 -22.34 13.68
C ASP A 239 6.98 -21.90 12.93
N ARG A 240 6.19 -21.00 13.53
CA ARG A 240 4.96 -20.46 12.92
C ARG A 240 5.22 -19.54 11.75
N LEU A 241 6.27 -18.73 11.81
CA LEU A 241 6.62 -17.84 10.72
C LEU A 241 7.07 -18.62 9.48
N LEU A 242 7.83 -19.70 9.65
CA LEU A 242 8.54 -20.40 8.58
C LEU A 242 7.82 -21.63 8.02
N HIS A 243 6.81 -22.18 8.72
CA HIS A 243 6.07 -23.35 8.25
C HIS A 243 5.51 -23.18 6.83
N HIS A 244 4.89 -22.03 6.55
CA HIS A 244 4.40 -21.66 5.22
C HIS A 244 5.02 -20.34 4.78
N ALA A 245 6.32 -20.32 4.51
CA ALA A 245 7.04 -19.10 4.13
C ALA A 245 7.83 -19.23 2.83
N THR A 246 7.85 -18.13 2.08
CA THR A 246 8.91 -17.87 1.11
C THR A 246 10.05 -17.14 1.81
N VAL A 247 11.22 -17.78 1.89
CA VAL A 247 12.42 -17.16 2.48
C VAL A 247 13.32 -16.64 1.35
N VAL A 248 13.66 -15.37 1.42
CA VAL A 248 14.53 -14.67 0.47
C VAL A 248 15.76 -14.16 1.21
N ILE A 249 16.92 -14.70 0.86
CA ILE A 249 18.20 -14.22 1.38
C ILE A 249 18.74 -13.19 0.41
N THR A 250 19.07 -12.02 0.94
CA THR A 250 19.65 -10.91 0.19
C THR A 250 21.10 -10.71 0.58
N ASP A 251 21.95 -10.43 -0.40
CA ASP A 251 23.37 -10.14 -0.24
C ASP A 251 23.79 -8.91 -1.06
N GLY A 252 25.07 -8.56 -0.96
CA GLY A 252 25.67 -7.47 -1.74
C GLY A 252 25.74 -6.10 -1.04
N ASP A 253 26.31 -5.15 -1.78
CA ASP A 253 26.58 -3.80 -1.32
C ASP A 253 25.30 -2.97 -1.10
N SER A 254 25.32 -2.15 -0.05
CA SER A 254 24.22 -1.24 0.27
C SER A 254 23.90 -0.28 -0.88
N TYR A 255 22.68 -0.36 -1.41
CA TYR A 255 22.15 0.55 -2.44
C TYR A 255 22.21 2.02 -1.97
N ARG A 256 21.95 2.25 -0.67
CA ARG A 256 22.04 3.57 -0.04
C ARG A 256 23.47 4.16 -0.13
N MET A 257 24.50 3.33 -0.04
CA MET A 257 25.90 3.77 -0.16
C MET A 257 26.29 4.04 -1.62
N LYS A 258 25.75 3.27 -2.58
CA LYS A 258 25.96 3.51 -4.02
C LYS A 258 25.33 4.84 -4.44
N ASP A 259 24.09 5.11 -4.03
CA ASP A 259 23.43 6.40 -4.29
C ASP A 259 24.18 7.58 -3.68
N ALA A 260 24.70 7.43 -2.46
CA ALA A 260 25.47 8.47 -1.79
C ALA A 260 26.82 8.76 -2.50
N LYS A 261 27.48 7.75 -3.05
CA LYS A 261 28.71 7.91 -3.86
C LYS A 261 28.40 8.61 -5.18
N HIS A 262 27.38 8.16 -5.91
CA HIS A 262 26.96 8.79 -7.17
C HIS A 262 26.50 10.24 -6.99
N ARG A 263 25.90 10.60 -5.85
CA ARG A 263 25.52 11.98 -5.55
C ARG A 263 26.72 12.89 -5.27
N LYS A 264 27.83 12.37 -4.74
CA LYS A 264 29.08 13.12 -4.54
C LYS A 264 29.89 13.33 -5.82
N GLU A 265 29.70 12.45 -6.81
CA GLU A 265 30.41 12.49 -8.10
C GLU A 265 29.73 13.38 -9.15
N ARG A 266 28.50 13.84 -8.91
CA ARG A 266 27.85 14.85 -9.76
C ARG A 266 28.35 16.24 -9.37
N PRO A 267 29.14 16.95 -10.21
CA PRO A 267 29.50 18.32 -9.92
C PRO A 267 28.22 19.18 -9.87
N THR A 268 28.15 20.05 -8.86
CA THR A 268 27.09 21.05 -8.75
C THR A 268 27.09 21.89 -10.04
N PRO A 269 25.99 21.95 -10.81
CA PRO A 269 25.93 22.87 -11.94
C PRO A 269 26.08 24.29 -11.39
N THR A 270 27.06 25.02 -11.92
CA THR A 270 27.31 26.43 -11.58
C THR A 270 26.37 27.30 -12.39
#